data_AF-A0A2S6TP02-F1
#
_entry.id   AF-A0A2S6TP02-F1
#
_cell.length_a   1.000
_cell.length_b   1.000
_cell.length_c   1.000
_cell.angle_alpha   90.00
_cell.angle_beta   90.00
_cell.angle_gamma   90.00
#
_symmetry.space_group_name_H-M   'P 1'
#
loop_
_entity.id
_entity.type
_entity.pdbx_description
1 polymer ?
#
loop_
_entity_poly.entity_id
_entity_poly.type
_entity_poly.pdbx_seq_one_letter_code
_entity_poly.pdbx_strand_id
1 'polypeptide(L)' 'NLARVLTAPADLWLLDEPQTALDSQASRSLDAAIADHRQQGGMVVMSSHAEAGLKDAAPLDLGDFQAQGNAESTGWAA' A
#
# COMPACT_ATOMS: atom_id res chain seq x y z
N ASN A 1 -7.67 2.00 -12.32
CA ASN A 1 -8.23 1.32 -11.13
C ASN A 1 -8.39 2.24 -9.91
N LEU A 2 -7.67 3.36 -9.81
CA LEU A 2 -7.78 4.33 -8.70
C LEU A 2 -9.21 4.85 -8.46
N ALA A 3 -9.98 5.11 -9.52
CA ALA A 3 -11.38 5.53 -9.42
C ALA A 3 -12.22 4.57 -8.56
N ARG A 4 -11.96 3.25 -8.66
CA ARG A 4 -12.67 2.24 -7.87
C ARG A 4 -12.36 2.34 -6.38
N VAL A 5 -11.11 2.65 -6.04
CA VAL A 5 -10.67 2.86 -4.65
C VAL A 5 -11.39 4.06 -4.03
N LEU A 6 -11.55 5.14 -4.80
CA LEU A 6 -12.25 6.34 -4.33
C LEU A 6 -13.77 6.16 -4.20
N THR A 7 -14.37 5.29 -5.00
CA THR A 7 -15.83 5.10 -5.04
C THR A 7 -16.35 3.95 -4.20
N ALA A 8 -15.46 3.05 -3.74
CA ALA A 8 -15.83 1.91 -2.91
C ALA A 8 -15.40 2.18 -1.46
N PRO A 9 -16.35 2.34 -0.52
CA PRO A 9 -16.00 2.51 0.89
C PRO A 9 -15.28 1.26 1.39
N ALA A 10 -14.10 1.44 1.96
CA ALA A 10 -13.27 0.39 2.55
C ALA A 10 -12.46 1.01 3.69
N ASP A 11 -12.36 0.33 4.83
CA ASP A 11 -11.60 0.83 5.99
C ASP A 11 -10.07 0.75 5.77
N LEU A 12 -9.62 -0.07 4.82
CA LEU A 12 -8.23 -0.26 4.46
C LEU A 12 -8.04 -0.22 2.94
N TRP A 13 -7.19 0.68 2.48
CA TRP A 13 -6.71 0.72 1.11
C TRP A 13 -5.34 0.06 1.00
N LEU A 14 -5.22 -0.89 0.07
CA LEU A 14 -3.96 -1.51 -0.32
C LEU A 14 -3.64 -1.03 -1.74
N LEU A 15 -2.58 -0.24 -1.89
CA LEU A 15 -2.22 0.40 -3.15
C LEU A 15 -0.84 -0.05 -3.60
N ASP A 16 -0.76 -0.69 -4.76
CA ASP A 16 0.51 -1.10 -5.34
C ASP A 16 1.00 -0.03 -6.33
N GLU A 17 2.08 0.67 -5.95
CA GLU A 17 2.72 1.75 -6.71
C GLU A 17 1.74 2.73 -7.39
N PRO A 18 0.81 3.35 -6.64
CA PRO A 18 -0.31 4.08 -7.24
C PRO A 18 0.11 5.36 -7.99
N GLN A 19 1.36 5.80 -7.84
CA GLN A 19 1.90 7.02 -8.44
C GLN A 19 2.67 6.78 -9.76
N THR A 20 3.00 5.53 -10.12
CA THR A 20 3.91 5.23 -11.26
C THR A 20 3.39 5.74 -12.62
N ALA A 21 2.08 5.88 -12.79
CA ALA A 21 1.45 6.36 -14.04
C ALA A 21 0.78 7.73 -13.90
N LEU A 22 0.98 8.44 -12.79
CA LEU A 22 0.34 9.72 -12.53
C LEU A 22 1.29 10.88 -12.84
N ASP A 23 0.76 11.92 -13.47
CA ASP A 23 1.45 13.21 -13.52
C ASP A 23 1.44 13.88 -12.14
N SER A 24 2.20 14.98 -11.98
CA SER A 24 2.31 15.67 -10.69
C SER A 24 0.98 16.19 -10.15
N GLN A 25 0.01 16.53 -11.01
CA GLN A 25 -1.31 16.99 -10.57
C GLN A 25 -2.13 15.82 -10.04
N ALA A 26 -2.17 14.71 -10.77
CA ALA A 26 -2.87 13.51 -10.36
C ALA A 26 -2.27 12.90 -9.08
N SER A 27 -0.95 12.92 -8.91
CA SER A 27 -0.29 12.50 -7.66
C SER A 27 -0.73 13.33 -6.46
N ARG A 28 -0.81 14.66 -6.61
CA ARG A 28 -1.32 15.54 -5.53
C ARG A 28 -2.79 15.25 -5.18
N SER A 29 -3.61 14.95 -6.19
CA SER A 29 -5.01 14.57 -5.96
C SER A 29 -5.12 13.24 -5.20
N LEU A 30 -4.26 12.27 -5.50
CA LEU A 30 -4.18 11.02 -4.75
C LEU A 30 -3.73 11.26 -3.31
N ASP A 31 -2.71 12.10 -3.09
CA ASP A 31 -2.23 12.43 -1.74
C ASP A 31 -3.33 13.09 -0.89
N ALA A 32 -4.12 13.99 -1.48
CA ALA A 32 -5.28 14.59 -0.83
C ALA A 32 -6.35 13.55 -0.49
N ALA A 33 -6.68 12.64 -1.42
CA ALA A 33 -7.65 11.59 -1.17
C ALA A 33 -7.21 10.62 -0.06
N ILE A 34 -5.92 10.32 0.03
CA ILE A 34 -5.35 9.51 1.11
C ILE A 34 -5.47 10.25 2.45
N ALA A 35 -5.19 11.55 2.48
CA ALA A 35 -5.32 12.36 3.70
C ALA A 35 -6.77 12.40 4.20
N ASP A 36 -7.74 12.62 3.30
CA ASP A 36 -9.16 12.64 3.63
C ASP A 36 -9.64 11.28 4.14
N HIS A 37 -9.21 10.18 3.51
CA HIS A 37 -9.54 8.83 3.95
C HIS A 37 -9.01 8.55 5.37
N ARG A 38 -7.76 8.96 5.66
CA ARG A 38 -7.16 8.83 7.00
C ARG A 38 -7.85 9.68 8.05
N GLN A 39 -8.27 10.90 7.70
CA GLN A 39 -9.00 11.78 8.62
C GLN A 39 -10.35 11.17 9.05
N GLN A 40 -10.97 10.37 8.17
CA GLN A 40 -12.21 9.66 8.45
C GLN A 40 -12.01 8.35 9.24
N GLY A 41 -10.78 8.05 9.66
CA GLY A 41 -10.44 6.83 10.42
C GLY A 41 -9.99 5.65 9.55
N GLY A 42 -9.86 5.85 8.24
CA GLY A 42 -9.36 4.84 7.31
C GLY A 42 -7.85 4.62 7.39
N MET A 43 -7.40 3.48 6.89
CA MET A 43 -5.99 3.09 6.82
C MET A 43 -5.53 2.93 5.38
N VAL A 44 -4.26 3.24 5.13
CA VAL A 44 -3.64 3.05 3.82
C VAL A 44 -2.31 2.33 4.00
N VAL A 45 -2.13 1.25 3.25
CA VAL A 45 -0.83 0.62 3.02
C VAL A 45 -0.53 0.77 1.55
N MET A 46 0.66 1.26 1.22
CA MET A 46 1.07 1.39 -0.16
C MET A 46 2.55 1.07 -0.35
N SER A 47 2.87 0.51 -1.52
CA SER A 47 4.24 0.44 -2.03
C SER A 47 4.55 1.72 -2.81
N SER A 48 5.77 2.21 -2.69
CA SER A 48 6.25 3.38 -3.42
C SER A 48 7.75 3.31 -3.64
N HIS A 49 8.21 3.70 -4.83
CA HIS A 49 9.61 3.94 -5.13
C HIS A 49 10.06 5.37 -4.81
N ALA A 50 9.13 6.32 -4.76
CA ALA A 50 9.38 7.68 -4.32
C ALA A 50 9.24 7.77 -2.80
N GLU A 51 9.94 8.70 -2.15
CA GLU A 51 9.52 9.16 -0.82
C GLU A 51 8.12 9.76 -0.97
N ALA A 52 7.09 8.93 -0.75
CA ALA A 52 5.72 9.38 -0.75
C ALA A 52 5.64 10.49 0.29
N GLY A 53 5.21 11.69 -0.11
CA GLY A 53 5.08 12.87 0.77
C GLY A 53 3.99 12.71 1.84
N LEU A 54 3.74 11.48 2.28
CA LEU A 54 2.75 11.11 3.27
C LEU A 54 3.31 11.39 4.66
N LYS A 55 2.82 12.47 5.23
CA LYS A 55 3.08 12.82 6.62
C LYS A 55 2.64 11.69 7.55
N ASP A 56 3.45 11.42 8.57
CA ASP A 56 3.18 10.46 9.64
C ASP A 56 2.91 9.03 9.12
N ALA A 57 3.54 8.65 7.99
CA ALA A 57 3.56 7.27 7.51
C ALA A 57 4.64 6.47 8.25
N ALA A 58 4.31 5.27 8.71
CA ALA A 58 5.27 4.35 9.29
C ALA A 58 5.79 3.41 8.20
N PRO A 59 7.13 3.21 8.07
CA PRO A 59 7.66 2.18 7.20
C PRO A 59 7.21 0.80 7.69
N LEU A 60 6.78 -0.04 6.76
CA LEU A 60 6.45 -1.45 7.01
C LEU A 60 7.44 -2.31 6.23
N ASP A 61 8.41 -2.90 6.92
CA ASP A 61 9.30 -3.89 6.30
C ASP A 61 8.59 -5.25 6.27
N LEU A 62 8.29 -5.74 5.06
CA LEU A 62 7.67 -7.06 4.90
C LEU A 62 8.62 -8.20 5.31
N GLY A 63 9.93 -7.94 5.36
CA GLY A 63 10.94 -8.86 5.87
C GLY A 63 10.74 -9.25 7.33
N ASP A 64 10.12 -8.37 8.13
CA ASP A 64 9.79 -8.65 9.54
C ASP A 64 8.65 -9.69 9.68
N PHE A 65 7.89 -9.94 8.61
CA PHE A 65 6.71 -10.80 8.61
C PHE A 65 6.88 -12.05 7.74
N GLN A 66 8.12 -12.48 7.50
CA GLN A 66 8.38 -13.69 6.74
C GLN A 66 7.64 -14.89 7.35
N ALA A 67 6.93 -15.63 6.50
CA ALA A 67 6.32 -16.87 6.90
C ALA A 67 7.42 -17.80 7.44
N GLN A 68 7.29 -18.21 8.70
CA GLN A 68 8.15 -19.25 9.26
C GLN A 68 7.82 -20.51 8.47
N GLY A 69 8.71 -20.86 7.53
CA GLY A 69 8.56 -22.08 6.75
C GLY A 69 8.43 -23.23 7.72
N ASN A 70 7.28 -23.90 7.70
CA ASN A 70 7.18 -25.21 8.31
C ASN A 70 8.13 -26.08 7.50
N ALA A 71 9.33 -26.30 8.02
CA ALA A 71 10.34 -27.16 7.43
C ALA A 71 9.89 -28.62 7.57
N GLU A 72 8.77 -28.97 6.91
CA GLU A 72 8.49 -30.37 6.58
C GLU A 72 9.39 -30.74 5.42
N SER A 73 10.60 -31.12 5.81
CA SER A 73 11.47 -32.03 5.09
C SER A 73 10.67 -33.19 4.49
N THR A 74 10.29 -33.09 3.22
CA THR A 74 10.05 -34.29 2.41
C THR A 74 10.76 -34.08 1.09
N GLY A 75 11.82 -34.87 0.91
CA GLY A 75 12.78 -34.74 -0.17
C GLY A 75 12.14 -34.82 -1.55
N TRP A 76 12.47 -33.84 -2.38
CA TRP A 76 12.49 -34.07 -3.82
C TRP A 76 13.88 -34.61 -4.16
N ALA A 77 14.03 -35.93 -4.05
CA ALA A 77 15.10 -36.66 -4.70
C ALA A 77 14.44 -37.86 -5.39
N ALA A 78 14.11 -37.66 -6.66
CA ALA A 78 13.95 -38.71 -7.66
C ALA A 78 14.22 -38.09 -9.04
#